data_AF-A0A060WF62-F1
#
_entry.id   AF-A0A060WF62-F1
#
_cell.length_a   1.000
_cell.length_b   1.000
_cell.length_c   1.000
_cell.angle_alpha   90.00
_cell.angle_beta   90.00
_cell.angle_gamma   90.00
#
_symmetry.space_group_name_H-M   'P 1'
#
loop_
_entity.id
_entity.type
_entity.pdbx_description
1 polymer ?
#
loop_
_entity_poly.entity_id
_entity_poly.type
_entity_poly.pdbx_seq_one_letter_code
_entity_poly.pdbx_strand_id
1 'polypeptide(L)'
;MVKGDWVKKGAVVIDCGINHILEHSAKRFLESHQPGKWSITYIKLNLPVPSDIVISRSCALKPIDRMAREVGLLLEEVELYGKTKAKVQLDILKRLRAQPDGKYVVVAGSTSTSLAISMPSQLPTTWWWQPLTPACSTKPPK
;
A
#
# COMPACT_ATOMS: atom_id res chain seq x y z
N MET A 1 -11.43 10.81 -6.57
CA MET A 1 -12.08 9.52 -6.87
C MET A 1 -11.25 8.79 -7.92
N VAL A 2 -10.72 7.61 -7.62
CA VAL A 2 -9.96 6.79 -8.59
C VAL A 2 -10.97 6.20 -9.58
N LYS A 3 -10.77 6.40 -10.88
CA LYS A 3 -11.63 5.81 -11.91
C LYS A 3 -11.25 4.35 -12.12
N GLY A 4 -12.26 3.47 -12.26
CA GLY A 4 -12.03 2.04 -12.51
C GLY A 4 -11.16 1.78 -13.74
N ASP A 5 -11.29 2.62 -14.77
CA ASP A 5 -10.52 2.52 -16.02
C ASP A 5 -9.03 2.85 -15.86
N TRP A 6 -8.60 3.42 -14.73
CA TRP A 6 -7.19 3.68 -14.41
C TRP A 6 -6.51 2.48 -13.73
N VAL A 7 -7.30 1.47 -13.34
CA VAL A 7 -6.82 0.31 -12.60
C VAL A 7 -6.58 -0.84 -13.56
N LYS A 8 -5.34 -1.36 -13.57
CA LYS A 8 -4.97 -2.51 -14.40
C LYS A 8 -5.86 -3.70 -14.07
N LYS A 9 -6.30 -4.44 -15.10
CA LYS A 9 -7.09 -5.67 -14.92
C LYS A 9 -6.33 -6.65 -14.01
N GLY A 10 -6.98 -7.08 -12.91
CA GLY A 10 -6.37 -7.96 -11.90
C GLY A 10 -5.66 -7.24 -10.74
N ALA A 11 -5.75 -5.91 -10.66
CA ALA A 11 -5.25 -5.18 -9.50
C ALA A 11 -6.03 -5.51 -8.22
N VAL A 12 -5.34 -5.48 -7.09
CA VAL A 12 -5.98 -5.48 -5.76
C VAL A 12 -6.07 -4.06 -5.27
N VAL A 13 -7.28 -3.60 -4.91
CA VAL A 13 -7.49 -2.26 -4.34
C VAL A 13 -7.65 -2.39 -2.83
N ILE A 14 -6.84 -1.65 -2.08
CA ILE A 14 -6.90 -1.58 -0.62
C ILE A 14 -7.33 -0.16 -0.24
N ASP A 15 -8.44 -0.05 0.49
CA ASP A 15 -8.90 1.20 1.09
C ASP A 15 -8.21 1.40 2.45
N CYS A 16 -7.40 2.45 2.57
CA CYS A 16 -6.80 2.86 3.83
C CYS A 16 -7.75 3.82 4.57
N GLY A 17 -8.68 3.25 5.32
CA GLY A 17 -9.51 3.99 6.26
C GLY A 17 -8.72 4.53 7.47
N ILE A 18 -9.30 5.48 8.20
CA ILE A 18 -8.69 6.15 9.37
C ILE A 18 -8.62 5.22 10.61
N ASN A 19 -9.27 4.06 10.59
CA ASN A 19 -9.34 3.18 11.74
C ASN A 19 -8.16 2.20 11.81
N HIS A 20 -7.37 2.31 12.88
CA HIS A 20 -6.29 1.37 13.23
C HIS A 20 -6.80 0.06 13.83
N ILE A 21 -7.95 -0.46 13.37
CA ILE A 21 -8.40 -1.75 13.89
C ILE A 21 -7.54 -2.81 13.22
N LEU A 22 -6.75 -3.52 14.02
CA LEU A 22 -6.08 -4.78 13.64
C LEU A 22 -7.17 -5.81 13.30
N GLU A 23 -7.63 -5.73 12.07
CA GLU A 23 -8.72 -6.51 11.50
C GLU A 23 -8.35 -8.01 11.45
N HIS A 24 -9.32 -8.88 11.73
CA HIS A 24 -9.17 -10.34 11.58
C HIS A 24 -8.68 -10.74 10.19
N SER A 25 -8.98 -9.91 9.18
CA SER A 25 -8.53 -10.06 7.79
C SER A 25 -7.00 -10.00 7.66
N ALA A 26 -6.32 -9.09 8.37
CA ALA A 26 -4.87 -8.99 8.36
C ALA A 26 -4.21 -10.21 9.02
N LYS A 27 -4.80 -10.70 10.12
CA LYS A 27 -4.32 -11.91 10.81
C LYS A 27 -4.47 -13.17 9.94
N ARG A 28 -5.64 -13.36 9.31
CA ARG A 28 -5.89 -14.46 8.35
C ARG A 28 -4.95 -14.42 7.14
N PHE A 29 -4.63 -13.22 6.67
CA PHE A 29 -3.66 -13.05 5.59
C PHE A 29 -2.25 -13.45 6.05
N LEU A 30 -1.80 -12.98 7.21
CA LEU A 30 -0.49 -13.36 7.77
C LEU A 30 -0.36 -14.87 8.05
N GLU A 31 -1.43 -15.54 8.47
CA GLU A 31 -1.45 -16.98 8.71
C GLU A 31 -1.32 -17.81 7.41
N SER A 32 -1.82 -17.28 6.28
CA SER A 32 -1.80 -17.97 4.99
C SER A 32 -0.66 -17.55 4.06
N HIS A 33 -0.04 -16.39 4.30
CA HIS A 33 1.05 -15.89 3.47
C HIS A 33 2.41 -16.37 3.96
N GLN A 34 3.10 -17.11 3.10
CA GLN A 34 4.54 -17.25 3.27
C GLN A 34 5.22 -15.96 2.80
N PRO A 35 6.11 -15.35 3.62
CA PRO A 35 6.88 -14.20 3.18
C PRO A 35 7.65 -14.56 1.91
N GLY A 36 7.60 -13.68 0.91
CA GLY A 36 8.24 -13.93 -0.38
C GLY A 36 9.76 -14.05 -0.27
N LYS A 37 10.42 -14.31 -1.40
CA LYS A 37 11.87 -14.49 -1.54
C LYS A 37 12.74 -13.34 -0.98
N TRP A 38 12.16 -12.17 -0.72
CA TRP A 38 12.90 -10.98 -0.32
C TRP A 38 13.26 -11.00 1.16
N SER A 39 14.54 -10.75 1.46
CA SER A 39 15.06 -10.63 2.83
C SER A 39 14.68 -9.28 3.45
N ILE A 40 13.39 -9.12 3.75
CA ILE A 40 12.87 -7.92 4.39
C ILE A 40 13.20 -7.98 5.88
N THR A 41 13.86 -6.94 6.38
CA THR A 41 14.13 -6.77 7.81
C THR A 41 13.14 -5.77 8.36
N TYR A 42 12.34 -6.19 9.33
CA TYR A 42 11.37 -5.32 9.99
C TYR A 42 12.03 -4.54 11.12
N ILE A 43 11.70 -3.25 11.23
CA ILE A 43 12.18 -2.40 12.31
C ILE A 43 11.38 -2.74 13.57
N LYS A 44 12.07 -2.91 14.70
CA LYS A 44 11.42 -3.12 16.00
C LYS A 44 10.67 -1.85 16.41
N LEU A 45 9.37 -2.00 16.70
CA LEU A 45 8.57 -0.90 17.22
C LEU A 45 9.02 -0.52 18.63
N ASN A 46 9.26 0.77 18.87
CA ASN A 46 9.55 1.31 20.19
C ASN A 46 8.27 1.96 20.76
N LEU A 47 7.95 1.67 22.03
CA LEU A 47 6.78 2.22 22.72
C LEU A 47 7.23 3.02 23.96
N PRO A 48 6.66 4.23 24.22
CA PRO A 48 5.67 4.94 23.40
C PRO A 48 6.22 5.34 22.03
N VAL A 49 5.35 5.46 21.03
CA VAL A 49 5.75 5.79 19.65
C VAL A 49 6.40 7.19 19.66
N PRO A 50 7.70 7.33 19.31
CA PRO A 50 8.35 8.63 19.30
C PRO A 50 7.88 9.48 18.13
N SER A 51 8.23 10.76 18.10
CA SER A 51 7.88 11.64 16.98
C SER A 51 8.55 11.20 15.68
N ASP A 52 7.92 11.50 14.53
CA ASP A 52 8.40 11.07 13.21
C ASP A 52 9.85 11.48 12.92
N ILE A 53 10.26 12.67 13.40
CA ILE A 53 11.64 13.14 13.24
C ILE A 53 12.64 12.28 14.03
N VAL A 54 12.26 11.83 15.23
CA VAL A 54 13.10 10.96 16.06
C VAL A 54 13.17 9.57 15.43
N ILE A 55 12.05 9.05 14.92
CA ILE A 55 12.00 7.77 14.19
C ILE A 55 12.89 7.82 12.95
N SER A 56 12.73 8.86 12.11
CA SER A 56 13.49 9.01 10.87
C SER A 56 15.00 9.10 11.13
N ARG A 57 15.42 9.83 12.17
CA ARG A 57 16.84 10.01 12.51
C ARG A 57 17.47 8.79 13.18
N SER A 58 16.69 8.00 13.91
CA SER A 58 17.18 6.81 14.62
C SER A 58 17.23 5.55 13.76
N CYS A 59 16.62 5.58 12.56
CA CYS A 59 16.61 4.44 11.65
C CYS A 59 18.00 4.16 11.05
N ALA A 60 18.56 2.99 11.36
CA ALA A 60 19.77 2.49 10.70
C ALA A 60 19.44 2.05 9.28
N LEU A 61 19.76 2.89 8.30
CA LEU A 61 19.48 2.63 6.89
C LEU A 61 20.36 1.50 6.34
N LYS A 62 19.74 0.58 5.60
CA LYS A 62 20.49 -0.38 4.78
C LYS A 62 21.18 0.38 3.63
N PRO A 63 22.45 0.07 3.31
CA PRO A 63 23.10 0.58 2.11
C PRO A 63 22.29 0.26 0.85
N ILE A 64 22.13 1.26 -0.03
CA ILE A 64 21.25 1.15 -1.20
C ILE A 64 21.78 0.13 -2.23
N ASP A 65 23.10 -0.11 -2.27
CA ASP A 65 23.73 -1.12 -3.11
C ASP A 65 23.30 -2.54 -2.71
N ARG A 66 23.21 -2.81 -1.41
CA ARG A 66 22.74 -4.09 -0.88
C ARG A 66 21.26 -4.29 -1.20
N MET A 67 20.46 -3.25 -1.00
CA MET A 67 19.03 -3.28 -1.34
C MET A 67 18.82 -3.56 -2.84
N ALA A 68 19.56 -2.90 -3.72
CA ALA A 68 19.48 -3.13 -5.16
C ALA A 68 19.76 -4.60 -5.55
N ARG A 69 20.79 -5.20 -4.95
CA ARG A 69 21.10 -6.63 -5.14
C ARG A 69 19.99 -7.55 -4.61
N GLU A 70 19.42 -7.25 -3.45
CA GLU A 70 18.30 -8.02 -2.86
C GLU A 70 17.05 -8.00 -3.76
N VAL A 71 16.81 -6.90 -4.49
CA VAL A 71 15.71 -6.75 -5.46
C VAL A 71 16.04 -7.40 -6.82
N GLY A 72 17.30 -7.76 -7.07
CA GLY A 72 17.76 -8.39 -8.32
C GLY A 72 18.17 -7.40 -9.41
N LEU A 73 18.53 -6.18 -9.03
CA LEU A 73 19.14 -5.19 -9.93
C LEU A 73 20.65 -5.47 -10.05
N LEU A 74 21.19 -5.28 -11.26
CA LEU A 74 22.62 -5.38 -11.51
C LEU A 74 23.31 -4.06 -11.10
N LEU A 75 24.62 -4.13 -10.82
CA LEU A 75 25.37 -2.96 -10.39
C LEU A 75 25.50 -1.92 -11.52
N GLU A 76 25.63 -2.35 -12.77
CA GLU A 76 25.73 -1.42 -13.91
C GLU A 76 24.42 -0.67 -14.18
N GLU A 77 23.29 -1.22 -13.75
CA GLU A 77 21.97 -0.66 -13.98
C GLU A 77 21.58 0.39 -12.91
N VAL A 78 22.43 0.59 -11.90
CA VAL A 78 22.16 1.43 -10.73
C VAL A 78 23.24 2.51 -10.57
N GLU A 79 22.82 3.76 -10.67
CA GLU A 79 23.68 4.92 -10.47
C GLU A 79 23.55 5.42 -9.03
N LEU A 80 24.58 5.23 -8.22
CA LEU A 80 24.57 5.57 -6.80
C LEU A 80 24.76 7.07 -6.56
N TYR A 81 23.93 7.63 -5.69
CA TYR A 81 24.04 9.01 -5.19
C TYR A 81 24.28 8.97 -3.67
N GLY A 82 25.53 8.85 -3.28
CA GLY A 82 25.91 8.55 -1.89
C GLY A 82 25.56 7.11 -1.51
N LYS A 83 25.32 6.86 -0.22
CA LYS A 83 25.14 5.50 0.32
C LYS A 83 23.67 5.04 0.41
N THR A 84 22.72 5.97 0.29
CA THR A 84 21.30 5.73 0.65
C THR A 84 20.33 6.01 -0.50
N LYS A 85 20.81 6.55 -1.63
CA LYS A 85 19.98 6.91 -2.78
C LYS A 85 20.65 6.44 -4.05
N ALA A 86 19.85 6.06 -5.04
CA ALA A 86 20.32 5.66 -6.34
C ALA A 86 19.27 5.96 -7.42
N LYS A 87 19.70 6.13 -8.66
CA LYS A 87 18.84 6.07 -9.83
C LYS A 87 18.98 4.71 -10.50
N VAL A 88 17.92 4.31 -11.18
CA VAL A 88 17.83 3.03 -11.87
C VAL A 88 17.69 3.32 -13.37
N GLN A 89 18.52 2.70 -14.19
CA GLN A 89 18.47 2.88 -15.64
C GLN A 89 17.22 2.24 -16.24
N LEU A 90 16.69 2.81 -17.32
CA LEU A 90 15.48 2.30 -17.98
C LEU A 90 15.73 1.05 -18.84
N ASP A 91 16.99 0.73 -19.14
CA ASP A 91 17.35 -0.45 -19.93
C ASP A 91 16.96 -1.77 -19.24
N ILE A 92 16.77 -1.74 -17.91
CA ILE A 92 16.24 -2.85 -17.13
C ILE A 92 14.89 -3.33 -17.66
N LEU A 93 14.04 -2.41 -18.13
CA LEU A 93 12.74 -2.75 -18.68
C LEU A 93 12.85 -3.61 -19.94
N LYS A 94 13.95 -3.50 -20.70
CA LYS A 94 14.22 -4.35 -21.88
C LYS A 94 14.64 -5.75 -21.46
N ARG A 95 15.50 -5.86 -20.45
CA ARG A 95 15.95 -7.15 -19.88
C ARG A 95 14.82 -7.91 -19.21
N LEU A 96 13.97 -7.22 -18.46
CA LEU A 96 12.90 -7.84 -17.68
C LEU A 96 11.61 -8.12 -18.47
N ARG A 97 11.54 -7.84 -19.79
CA ARG A 97 10.33 -8.10 -20.60
C ARG A 97 9.86 -9.55 -20.58
N ALA A 98 10.77 -10.49 -20.38
CA ALA A 98 10.45 -11.91 -20.33
C ALA A 98 9.84 -12.35 -18.99
N GLN A 99 9.98 -11.54 -17.93
CA GLN A 99 9.45 -11.87 -16.61
C GLN A 99 7.95 -11.53 -16.53
N PRO A 100 7.14 -12.35 -15.85
CA PRO A 100 5.74 -12.00 -15.61
C PRO A 100 5.65 -10.77 -14.69
N ASP A 101 4.63 -9.95 -14.94
CA ASP A 101 4.37 -8.78 -14.11
C ASP A 101 4.07 -9.18 -12.66
N GLY A 102 4.58 -8.40 -11.71
CA GLY A 102 4.26 -8.54 -10.29
C GLY A 102 2.81 -8.20 -9.97
N LYS A 103 2.37 -8.52 -8.74
CA LYS A 103 1.05 -8.12 -8.25
C LYS A 103 0.95 -6.60 -8.19
N TYR A 104 -0.08 -6.03 -8.80
CA TYR A 104 -0.34 -4.60 -8.76
C TYR A 104 -1.36 -4.28 -7.66
N VAL A 105 -0.92 -3.53 -6.65
CA VAL A 105 -1.74 -3.13 -5.50
C VAL A 105 -1.95 -1.62 -5.52
N VAL A 106 -3.21 -1.19 -5.58
CA VAL A 106 -3.58 0.22 -5.51
C VAL A 106 -4.02 0.53 -4.09
N VAL A 107 -3.29 1.43 -3.44
CA VAL A 107 -3.66 1.97 -2.13
C VAL A 107 -4.37 3.30 -2.36
N ALA A 108 -5.66 3.35 -1.99
CA ALA A 108 -6.46 4.56 -2.09
C ALA A 108 -7.02 4.90 -0.70
N GLY A 109 -7.25 6.19 -0.46
CA GLY A 109 -8.00 6.66 0.70
C GLY A 109 -9.35 7.20 0.25
N SER A 110 -10.33 7.09 1.13
CA SER A 110 -11.57 7.88 1.03
C SER A 110 -11.24 9.38 0.99
N THR A 111 -12.12 10.17 0.37
CA THR A 111 -12.01 11.64 0.35
C THR A 111 -11.71 12.13 1.77
N SER A 112 -10.63 12.91 1.95
CA SER A 112 -10.28 13.48 3.25
C SER A 112 -11.42 14.38 3.70
N THR A 113 -12.36 13.84 4.47
CA THR A 113 -13.37 14.68 5.11
C THR A 113 -12.64 15.53 6.14
N SER A 114 -12.69 16.85 5.98
CA SER A 114 -12.12 17.86 6.89
C SER A 114 -12.72 17.84 8.31
N LEU A 115 -13.46 16.79 8.68
CA LEU A 115 -14.07 16.54 9.98
C LEU A 115 -13.05 16.21 11.09
N ALA A 116 -11.76 16.44 10.85
CA ALA A 116 -10.70 16.35 11.85
C ALA A 116 -10.33 17.71 12.46
N ILE A 117 -10.92 18.83 12.00
CA ILE A 117 -10.71 20.16 12.59
C ILE A 117 -12.07 20.80 12.87
N SER A 118 -12.35 20.99 14.16
CA SER A 118 -13.62 21.44 14.75
C SER A 118 -14.68 20.33 14.88
N MET A 119 -14.72 19.71 16.06
CA MET A 119 -15.98 19.21 16.60
C MET A 119 -16.62 20.37 17.37
N PRO A 120 -17.74 20.96 16.92
CA PRO A 120 -18.66 21.56 17.86
C PRO A 120 -19.33 20.41 18.62
N SER A 121 -19.24 20.46 19.94
CA SER A 121 -20.06 19.64 20.82
C SER A 121 -21.54 19.81 20.43
N GLN A 122 -22.24 18.70 20.26
CA GLN A 122 -23.68 18.56 19.97
C GLN A 122 -24.07 18.52 18.48
N LEU A 123 -24.43 17.32 17.98
CA LEU A 123 -25.76 16.93 17.45
C LEU A 123 -25.72 15.54 16.74
N PRO A 124 -26.87 14.86 16.50
CA PRO A 124 -27.13 13.52 17.02
C PRO A 124 -26.76 12.35 16.08
N THR A 125 -26.50 11.21 16.72
CA THR A 125 -26.38 9.86 16.17
C THR A 125 -27.66 9.39 15.49
N THR A 126 -27.95 9.84 14.27
CA THR A 126 -28.83 9.14 13.32
C THR A 126 -28.57 9.66 11.91
N TRP A 127 -27.60 9.09 11.20
CA TRP A 127 -27.62 9.11 9.73
C TRP A 127 -27.36 7.69 9.25
N TRP A 128 -28.41 7.15 8.64
CA TRP A 128 -28.62 5.76 8.30
C TRP A 128 -27.83 5.36 7.05
N TRP A 129 -27.26 4.16 7.11
CA TRP A 129 -26.94 3.37 5.92
C TRP A 129 -28.22 3.12 5.12
N GLN A 130 -28.26 3.52 3.85
CA GLN A 130 -29.16 2.91 2.87
C GLN A 130 -28.42 1.74 2.20
N PRO A 131 -28.86 0.49 2.36
CA PRO A 131 -28.34 -0.62 1.55
C PRO A 131 -28.82 -0.44 0.11
N LEU A 132 -27.89 -0.35 -0.84
CA LEU A 132 -28.19 -0.49 -2.25
C LEU A 132 -28.63 -1.95 -2.50
N THR A 133 -29.93 -2.17 -2.66
CA THR A 133 -30.44 -3.44 -3.20
C THR A 133 -30.10 -3.52 -4.69
N PRO A 134 -29.59 -4.64 -5.20
CA PRO A 134 -29.39 -4.83 -6.63
C PRO A 134 -30.74 -5.13 -7.28
N ALA A 135 -31.21 -4.25 -8.16
CA ALA A 135 -32.35 -4.52 -9.04
C ALA A 135 -31.94 -5.58 -10.08
N CYS A 136 -32.20 -6.85 -9.78
CA CYS A 136 -32.11 -7.95 -10.73
C CYS A 136 -33.34 -7.89 -11.66
N SER A 137 -33.13 -7.43 -12.89
CA SER A 137 -34.16 -7.41 -13.93
C SER A 137 -34.32 -8.81 -14.53
N THR A 138 -35.35 -9.54 -14.12
CA THR A 138 -35.87 -10.68 -14.87
C THR A 138 -37.10 -10.25 -15.64
N LYS A 139 -36.99 -10.08 -16.96
CA LYS A 139 -38.15 -10.04 -17.87
C LYS A 139 -38.78 -11.44 -17.92
N PRO A 140 -40.10 -11.59 -17.75
CA PRO A 140 -40.80 -12.81 -18.16
C PRO A 140 -41.16 -12.75 -19.67
N PRO A 141 -41.23 -13.89 -20.37
CA PRO A 141 -41.46 -13.93 -21.82
C PRO A 141 -42.95 -13.99 -22.22
N LYS A 142 -43.18 -13.46 -23.43
CA LYS A 142 -44.36 -13.39 -24.30
C LYS A 142 -45.47 -12.42 -23.92
#